data_AF-A0A6J2JFZ9-F1
#
_entry.id   AF-A0A6J2JFZ9-F1
#
_cell.length_a   1.000
_cell.length_b   1.000
_cell.length_c   1.000
_cell.angle_alpha   90.00
_cell.angle_beta   90.00
_cell.angle_gamma   90.00
#
_symmetry.space_group_name_H-M   'P 1'
#
loop_
_entity.id
_entity.type
_entity.pdbx_description
1 polymer ?
#
loop_
_entity_poly.entity_id
_entity_poly.type
_entity_poly.pdbx_seq_one_letter_code
_entity_poly.pdbx_strand_id
1 'polypeptide(L)'
;MSAYYSTLKRGLKWFRKVGMEYLFGMALVNAWIIYNMKNEKKVSKKEFTEALIQSITGKNICPDRNQVTPTADHILEMSSKRRNCVGCYEKLREIMKSSEVKRKVKKIKTYCRMCKQNLCAKCFKDSH
;
A
#
# COMPACT_ATOMS: atom_id res chain seq x y z
N MET A 1 -27.18 2.88 12.92
CA MET A 1 -26.46 1.61 12.66
C MET A 1 -26.32 1.19 11.19
N SER A 2 -26.98 1.84 10.20
CA SER A 2 -26.91 1.48 8.75
C SER A 2 -26.15 2.51 7.86
N ALA A 3 -25.77 3.68 8.39
CA ALA A 3 -25.26 4.78 7.57
C ALA A 3 -23.86 4.55 6.92
N TYR A 4 -23.00 3.72 7.52
CA TYR A 4 -21.62 3.54 7.04
C TYR A 4 -21.47 2.52 5.89
N TYR A 5 -22.37 1.54 5.77
CA TYR A 5 -22.36 0.52 4.70
C TYR A 5 -23.79 0.22 4.22
N SER A 6 -24.48 1.25 3.75
CA SER A 6 -25.83 1.05 3.20
C SER A 6 -25.76 0.33 1.86
N THR A 7 -26.65 -0.64 1.66
CA THR A 7 -26.84 -1.31 0.36
C THR A 7 -27.66 -0.46 -0.63
N LEU A 8 -28.17 0.69 -0.17
CA LEU A 8 -29.04 1.56 -0.92
C LEU A 8 -28.25 2.34 -1.98
N LYS A 9 -28.46 1.99 -3.25
CA LYS A 9 -27.95 2.76 -4.39
C LYS A 9 -29.01 3.73 -4.93
N ARG A 10 -28.55 4.86 -5.46
CA ARG A 10 -29.40 5.82 -6.18
C ARG A 10 -29.96 5.14 -7.43
N GLY A 11 -31.26 5.32 -7.71
CA GLY A 11 -31.94 4.74 -8.88
C GLY A 11 -32.82 3.50 -8.62
N LEU A 12 -32.84 2.94 -7.41
CA LEU A 12 -33.76 1.84 -7.08
C LEU A 12 -35.16 2.31 -6.68
N LYS A 13 -36.19 1.59 -7.14
CA LYS A 13 -37.58 1.73 -6.68
C LYS A 13 -37.67 1.47 -5.16
N TRP A 14 -38.54 2.21 -4.46
CA TRP A 14 -38.61 2.22 -2.99
C TRP A 14 -38.78 0.82 -2.38
N PHE A 15 -39.60 -0.05 -2.97
CA PHE A 15 -39.82 -1.40 -2.44
C PHE A 15 -38.56 -2.29 -2.53
N ARG A 16 -37.74 -2.11 -3.57
CA ARG A 16 -36.46 -2.84 -3.71
C ARG A 16 -35.47 -2.41 -2.65
N LYS A 17 -35.47 -1.12 -2.29
CA LYS A 17 -34.67 -0.59 -1.19
C LYS A 17 -35.05 -1.23 0.14
N VAL A 18 -36.35 -1.31 0.43
CA VAL A 18 -36.87 -1.98 1.62
C VAL A 18 -36.49 -3.47 1.63
N GLY A 19 -36.69 -4.17 0.51
CA GLY A 19 -36.33 -5.59 0.40
C GLY A 19 -34.83 -5.85 0.63
N MET A 20 -33.94 -5.02 0.07
CA MET A 20 -32.50 -5.18 0.28
C MET A 20 -32.06 -4.89 1.72
N GLU A 21 -32.58 -3.84 2.36
CA GLU A 21 -32.28 -3.56 3.77
C GLU A 21 -32.87 -4.66 4.69
N TYR A 22 -34.03 -5.20 4.36
CA TYR A 22 -34.62 -6.31 5.13
C TYR A 22 -33.79 -7.59 4.98
N LEU A 23 -33.49 -8.00 3.75
CA LEU A 23 -32.76 -9.24 3.48
C LEU A 23 -31.31 -9.16 3.96
N PHE A 24 -30.57 -8.13 3.55
CA PHE A 24 -29.13 -8.04 3.83
C PHE A 24 -28.83 -7.31 5.12
N GLY A 25 -29.58 -6.25 5.46
CA GLY A 25 -29.37 -5.48 6.68
C GLY A 25 -29.63 -6.29 7.94
N MET A 26 -30.75 -7.04 7.98
CA MET A 26 -31.07 -7.90 9.13
C MET A 26 -30.17 -9.14 9.17
N ALA A 27 -29.95 -9.81 8.04
CA ALA A 27 -29.08 -10.99 8.00
C ALA A 27 -27.65 -10.67 8.48
N LEU A 28 -27.09 -9.53 8.05
CA LEU A 28 -25.76 -9.09 8.46
C LEU A 28 -25.68 -8.81 9.98
N VAL A 29 -26.70 -8.15 10.54
CA VAL A 29 -26.76 -7.86 11.98
C VAL A 29 -26.91 -9.15 12.80
N ASN A 30 -27.78 -10.05 12.38
CA ASN A 30 -27.99 -11.33 13.06
C ASN A 30 -26.72 -12.20 13.00
N ALA A 31 -26.06 -12.28 11.86
CA ALA A 31 -24.80 -13.00 11.70
C ALA A 31 -23.70 -12.40 12.60
N TRP A 32 -23.61 -11.07 12.69
CA TRP A 32 -22.66 -10.39 13.57
C TRP A 32 -22.94 -10.69 15.06
N ILE A 33 -24.20 -10.68 15.48
CA ILE A 33 -24.60 -11.04 16.86
C ILE A 33 -24.19 -12.47 17.17
N ILE A 34 -24.54 -13.44 16.31
CA ILE A 34 -24.20 -14.85 16.50
C ILE A 34 -22.67 -15.04 16.56
N TYR A 35 -21.93 -14.37 15.68
CA TYR A 35 -20.47 -14.38 15.71
C TYR A 35 -19.92 -13.88 17.04
N ASN A 36 -20.43 -12.75 17.52
CA ASN A 36 -20.01 -12.18 18.80
C ASN A 36 -20.50 -13.01 19.99
N MET A 37 -21.58 -13.77 19.90
CA MET A 37 -21.99 -14.67 20.99
C MET A 37 -21.03 -15.84 21.13
N LYS A 38 -20.57 -16.41 20.00
CA LYS A 38 -19.64 -17.55 20.00
C LYS A 38 -18.21 -17.18 20.38
N ASN A 39 -17.77 -15.96 20.06
CA ASN A 39 -16.40 -15.52 20.29
C ASN A 39 -16.26 -14.71 21.59
N GLU A 40 -15.19 -14.96 22.35
CA GLU A 40 -14.87 -14.18 23.55
C GLU A 40 -14.45 -12.75 23.18
N LYS A 41 -13.59 -12.63 22.16
CA LYS A 41 -13.20 -11.32 21.60
C LYS A 41 -14.32 -10.80 20.70
N LYS A 42 -15.05 -9.82 21.21
CA LYS A 42 -16.10 -9.13 20.44
C LYS A 42 -15.46 -8.28 19.34
N VAL A 43 -16.03 -8.34 18.15
CA VAL A 43 -15.66 -7.47 17.03
C VAL A 43 -16.75 -6.43 16.80
N SER A 44 -16.36 -5.23 16.37
CA SER A 44 -17.33 -4.23 15.97
C SER A 44 -18.08 -4.66 14.71
N LYS A 45 -19.30 -4.15 14.51
CA LYS A 45 -20.07 -4.43 13.28
C LYS A 45 -19.29 -4.04 12.02
N LYS A 46 -18.49 -2.96 12.09
CA LYS A 46 -17.63 -2.50 10.99
C LYS A 46 -16.60 -3.55 10.62
N GLU A 47 -15.77 -3.97 11.58
CA GLU A 47 -14.70 -4.96 11.35
C GLU A 47 -15.26 -6.28 10.84
N PHE A 48 -16.40 -6.72 11.40
CA PHE A 48 -17.10 -7.92 10.92
C PHE A 48 -17.53 -7.80 9.47
N THR A 49 -18.09 -6.64 9.09
CA THR A 49 -18.56 -6.39 7.72
C THR A 49 -17.38 -6.33 6.74
N GLU A 50 -16.28 -5.68 7.12
CA GLU A 50 -15.06 -5.64 6.31
C GLU A 50 -14.47 -7.04 6.11
N ALA A 51 -14.37 -7.84 7.17
CA ALA A 51 -13.88 -9.22 7.10
C ALA A 51 -14.79 -10.12 6.25
N LEU A 52 -16.11 -9.95 6.34
CA LEU A 52 -17.07 -10.71 5.53
C LEU A 52 -16.96 -10.38 4.04
N ILE A 53 -16.85 -9.10 3.68
CA ILE A 53 -16.73 -8.73 2.26
C ILE A 53 -15.35 -9.20 1.73
N GLN A 54 -14.30 -9.16 2.55
CA GLN A 54 -12.98 -9.71 2.20
C GLN A 54 -13.04 -11.21 1.94
N SER A 55 -13.73 -11.98 2.80
CA SER A 55 -13.85 -13.43 2.64
C SER A 55 -14.63 -13.82 1.38
N ILE A 56 -15.67 -13.05 1.02
CA ILE A 56 -16.48 -13.31 -0.18
C ILE A 56 -15.75 -12.89 -1.46
N THR A 57 -15.06 -11.74 -1.44
CA THR A 57 -14.48 -11.14 -2.66
C THR A 57 -13.03 -11.57 -2.90
N GLY A 58 -12.33 -12.07 -1.89
CA GLY A 58 -10.89 -12.35 -1.94
C GLY A 58 -10.02 -11.10 -2.11
N LYS A 59 -10.59 -9.90 -1.94
CA LYS A 59 -9.92 -8.62 -2.09
C LYS A 59 -9.80 -7.94 -0.74
N ASN A 60 -8.60 -7.45 -0.41
CA ASN A 60 -8.38 -6.63 0.78
C ASN A 60 -9.05 -5.25 0.58
N ILE A 61 -10.16 -5.03 1.29
CA ILE A 61 -10.97 -3.79 1.21
C ILE A 61 -10.33 -2.69 2.05
N CYS A 62 -9.64 -3.09 3.11
CA CYS A 62 -8.66 -2.26 3.76
C CYS A 62 -7.37 -2.46 2.96
N PRO A 63 -6.97 -1.54 2.07
CA PRO A 63 -5.55 -1.40 1.85
C PRO A 63 -5.01 -1.09 3.24
N ASP A 64 -4.28 -2.03 3.83
CA ASP A 64 -3.45 -1.68 4.96
C ASP A 64 -2.67 -0.45 4.50
N ARG A 65 -2.86 0.69 5.17
CA ARG A 65 -2.10 1.90 4.83
C ARG A 65 -0.59 1.67 5.01
N ASN A 66 -0.22 0.54 5.64
CA ASN A 66 1.12 0.02 5.78
C ASN A 66 1.43 -1.19 4.88
N GLN A 67 0.50 -1.68 4.05
CA GLN A 67 0.85 -2.47 2.86
C GLN A 67 1.27 -1.50 1.76
N VAL A 68 2.36 -0.78 2.03
CA VAL A 68 3.41 -0.74 1.04
C VAL A 68 3.69 -2.22 0.79
N THR A 69 3.37 -2.72 -0.41
CA THR A 69 4.01 -3.96 -0.91
C THR A 69 5.45 -3.92 -0.40
N PRO A 70 6.02 -4.95 0.23
CA PRO A 70 7.43 -4.90 0.59
C PRO A 70 8.22 -4.73 -0.71
N THR A 71 8.42 -3.49 -1.13
CA THR A 71 9.40 -3.04 -2.10
C THR A 71 10.66 -3.29 -1.31
N ALA A 72 11.14 -4.53 -1.39
CA ALA A 72 12.20 -5.10 -0.58
C ALA A 72 13.08 -3.98 -0.02
N ASP A 73 12.96 -3.70 1.29
CA ASP A 73 13.35 -2.41 1.87
C ASP A 73 14.66 -1.94 1.28
N HIS A 74 14.57 -0.96 0.38
CA HIS A 74 15.75 -0.41 -0.22
C HIS A 74 16.43 0.40 0.88
N ILE A 75 17.50 -0.15 1.45
CA ILE A 75 18.26 0.50 2.51
C ILE A 75 19.54 1.05 1.92
N LEU A 76 19.78 2.34 2.20
CA LEU A 76 21.01 3.01 1.84
C LEU A 76 22.06 2.78 2.93
N GLU A 77 23.03 1.93 2.65
CA GLU A 77 24.10 1.54 3.56
C GLU A 77 25.44 2.22 3.21
N MET A 78 26.38 2.23 4.15
CA MET A 78 27.74 2.72 3.90
C MET A 78 28.67 1.59 3.41
N SER A 79 29.23 1.78 2.23
CA SER A 79 30.28 0.92 1.65
C SER A 79 31.67 1.35 2.11
N SER A 80 32.59 0.38 2.14
CA SER A 80 34.01 0.60 2.39
C SER A 80 34.68 1.42 1.28
N LYS A 81 34.24 1.28 0.03
CA LYS A 81 34.83 1.94 -1.14
C LYS A 81 33.97 3.10 -1.62
N ARG A 82 34.62 4.21 -2.00
CA ARG A 82 33.97 5.35 -2.64
C ARG A 82 33.81 5.11 -4.15
N ARG A 83 32.59 5.17 -4.66
CA ARG A 83 32.26 5.02 -6.09
C ARG A 83 31.40 6.18 -6.59
N ASN A 84 31.33 6.36 -7.91
CA ASN A 84 30.48 7.39 -8.50
C ASN A 84 29.00 7.02 -8.29
N CYS A 85 28.17 8.03 -8.01
CA CYS A 85 26.71 7.85 -7.97
C CYS A 85 26.19 7.53 -9.37
N VAL A 86 25.41 6.44 -9.51
CA VAL A 86 24.83 6.00 -10.79
C VAL A 86 23.85 7.06 -11.33
N GLY A 87 22.88 7.50 -10.53
CA GLY A 87 21.90 8.49 -10.97
C GLY A 87 22.51 9.86 -11.31
N CYS A 88 23.56 10.31 -10.62
CA CYS A 88 24.26 11.54 -10.99
C CYS A 88 25.09 11.37 -12.27
N TYR A 89 25.66 10.17 -12.48
CA TYR A 89 26.41 9.84 -13.68
C TYR A 89 25.51 9.86 -14.91
N GLU A 90 24.32 9.25 -14.83
CA GLU A 90 23.34 9.24 -15.93
C GLU A 90 22.86 10.64 -16.30
N LYS A 91 22.46 11.46 -15.31
CA LYS A 91 22.04 12.85 -15.54
C LYS A 91 23.12 13.69 -16.23
N LEU A 92 24.40 13.46 -15.90
CA LEU A 92 25.51 14.20 -16.54
C LEU A 92 25.91 13.62 -17.90
N ARG A 93 25.62 12.34 -18.17
CA ARG A 93 25.86 11.68 -19.46
C ARG A 93 24.95 12.19 -20.57
N GLU A 94 23.79 12.76 -20.22
CA GLU A 94 22.92 13.45 -21.18
C GLU A 94 23.57 14.71 -21.78
N ILE A 95 24.50 15.32 -21.05
CA ILE A 95 25.09 16.63 -21.41
C ILE A 95 26.54 16.50 -21.87
N MET A 96 27.30 15.57 -21.29
CA MET A 96 28.76 15.49 -21.46
C MET A 96 29.24 14.08 -21.83
N LYS A 97 30.45 14.01 -22.40
CA LYS A 97 31.10 12.74 -22.73
C LYS A 97 31.51 11.97 -21.47
N SER A 98 31.53 10.64 -21.56
CA SER A 98 31.79 9.73 -20.43
C SER A 98 33.06 10.05 -19.61
N SER A 99 34.16 10.46 -20.28
CA SER A 99 35.43 10.82 -19.63
C SER A 99 35.30 12.05 -18.72
N GLU A 100 34.57 13.06 -19.17
CA GLU A 100 34.33 14.32 -18.44
C GLU A 100 33.36 14.10 -17.28
N VAL A 101 32.32 13.30 -17.51
CA VAL A 101 31.36 12.92 -16.48
C VAL A 101 32.04 12.20 -15.32
N LYS A 102 32.95 11.24 -15.59
CA LYS A 102 33.70 10.53 -14.54
C LYS A 102 34.51 11.47 -13.63
N ARG A 103 35.00 12.59 -14.17
CA ARG A 103 35.76 13.60 -13.42
C ARG A 103 34.86 14.53 -12.62
N LYS A 104 33.65 14.84 -13.11
CA LYS A 104 32.70 15.76 -12.46
C LYS A 104 31.75 15.10 -11.45
N VAL A 105 31.42 13.82 -11.62
CA VAL A 105 30.47 13.11 -10.73
C VAL A 105 31.08 12.95 -9.34
N LYS A 106 30.30 13.29 -8.31
CA LYS A 106 30.68 13.08 -6.91
C LYS A 106 30.84 11.59 -6.59
N LYS A 107 31.98 11.26 -5.98
CA LYS A 107 32.23 9.96 -5.36
C LYS A 107 31.55 9.89 -3.99
N ILE A 108 30.73 8.86 -3.79
CA ILE A 108 29.93 8.62 -2.59
C ILE A 108 30.31 7.28 -1.95
N LYS A 109 30.09 7.15 -0.64
CA LYS A 109 30.23 5.88 0.09
C LYS A 109 28.91 5.11 0.20
N THR A 110 27.79 5.71 -0.19
CA THR A 110 26.47 5.12 0.02
C THR A 110 26.09 4.17 -1.11
N TYR A 111 25.51 3.01 -0.76
CA TYR A 111 25.05 2.01 -1.72
C TYR A 111 23.72 1.42 -1.28
N CYS A 112 22.86 1.09 -2.25
CA CYS A 112 21.61 0.38 -2.00
C CYS A 112 21.89 -1.13 -2.00
N ARG A 113 21.59 -1.81 -0.90
CA ARG A 113 21.83 -3.25 -0.76
C ARG A 113 21.01 -4.09 -1.75
N MET A 114 19.77 -3.71 -1.98
CA MET A 114 18.86 -4.41 -2.90
C MET A 114 19.25 -4.20 -4.37
N CYS A 115 19.49 -2.95 -4.79
CA CYS A 115 19.86 -2.64 -6.18
C CYS A 115 21.32 -2.95 -6.51
N LYS A 116 22.18 -3.16 -5.52
CA LYS A 116 23.64 -3.30 -5.67
C LYS A 116 24.29 -2.10 -6.41
N GLN A 117 23.69 -0.92 -6.27
CA GLN A 117 24.10 0.32 -6.94
C GLN A 117 24.54 1.38 -5.93
N ASN A 118 25.48 2.23 -6.34
CA ASN A 118 25.95 3.36 -5.52
C ASN A 118 25.06 4.56 -5.82
N LEU A 119 24.29 5.02 -4.84
CA LEU A 119 23.33 6.12 -4.97
C LEU A 119 23.55 7.15 -3.87
N CYS A 120 23.52 8.44 -4.22
CA CYS A 120 23.53 9.50 -3.21
C CYS A 120 22.13 9.62 -2.60
N ALA A 121 21.99 10.24 -1.43
CA ALA A 121 20.68 10.37 -0.76
C ALA A 121 19.59 10.98 -1.67
N LYS A 122 19.97 11.95 -2.52
CA LYS A 122 19.04 12.56 -3.48
C LYS A 122 18.61 11.57 -4.57
N CYS A 123 19.56 10.92 -5.25
CA CYS A 123 19.24 9.92 -6.27
C CYS A 123 18.51 8.70 -5.70
N PHE A 124 18.79 8.34 -4.45
CA PHE A 124 18.09 7.27 -3.74
C PHE A 124 16.60 7.61 -3.57
N LYS A 125 16.29 8.81 -3.07
CA LYS A 125 14.91 9.33 -2.92
C LYS A 125 14.19 9.57 -4.25
N ASP A 126 14.92 9.87 -5.32
CA ASP A 126 14.31 10.05 -6.65
C ASP A 126 13.93 8.71 -7.30
N SER A 127 14.56 7.59 -6.91
CA SER A 127 14.43 6.28 -7.57
C SER A 127 13.69 5.21 -6.76
N HIS A 128 13.48 5.44 -5.46
CA HIS A 128 12.78 4.57 -4.51
C HIS A 128 11.87 5.44 -3.64
#